data_AF-A0A6L9AAI4-F1
#
_entry.id   AF-A0A6L9AAI4-F1
#
_cell.length_a   1.000
_cell.length_b   1.000
_cell.length_c   1.000
_cell.angle_alpha   90.00
_cell.angle_beta   90.00
_cell.angle_gamma   90.00
#
_symmetry.space_group_name_H-M   'P 1'
#
loop_
_entity.id
_entity.type
_entity.pdbx_description
1 polymer ?
#
loop_
_entity_poly.entity_id
_entity_poly.type
_entity_poly.pdbx_seq_one_letter_code
_entity_poly.pdbx_strand_id
1 'polypeptide(L)'
;TDPVTGKPVTIQQGSPWRLDTIFRTNMSVLYSAGRWAEQMENVDDRPYWMYTGINDSHTRRSHLALHGLVLRWDDPFWQAFYPPNGWRCRCSVIALSAADVRARGLKVISSGSAMGQELKLVSEKTGEMRNVATFNTGTTKVTTDVGWSYAPGAAYRPDLARYQGTLQPLAQQELRG
;
A
#
# COMPACT_ATOMS: atom_id res chain seq x y z
N THR A 1 26.92 -0.73 15.14
CA THR A 1 28.12 -0.17 14.49
C THR A 1 27.67 0.59 13.27
N ASP A 2 28.38 1.65 12.90
CA ASP A 2 28.09 2.42 11.69
C ASP A 2 28.33 1.54 10.45
N PRO A 3 27.34 1.37 9.54
CA PRO A 3 27.49 0.49 8.39
C PRO A 3 28.50 1.01 7.34
N VAL A 4 28.85 2.29 7.38
CA VAL A 4 29.83 2.92 6.47
C VAL A 4 31.23 2.94 7.08
N THR A 5 31.34 3.22 8.39
CA THR A 5 32.64 3.42 9.05
C THR A 5 33.09 2.27 9.95
N GLY A 6 32.22 1.30 10.23
CA GLY A 6 32.49 0.15 11.10
C GLY A 6 32.60 0.48 12.59
N LYS A 7 32.60 1.76 12.98
CA LYS A 7 32.83 2.18 14.37
C LYS A 7 31.60 1.96 15.27
N PRO A 8 31.80 1.70 16.58
CA PRO A 8 30.70 1.73 17.54
C PRO A 8 30.11 3.14 17.57
N VAL A 9 28.78 3.22 17.43
CA VAL A 9 28.03 4.46 17.54
C VAL A 9 26.89 4.24 18.52
N THR A 10 26.71 5.16 19.46
CA THR A 10 25.57 5.15 20.37
C THR A 10 24.36 5.67 19.61
N ILE A 11 23.32 4.85 19.50
CA ILE A 11 22.07 5.22 18.82
C ILE A 11 20.92 5.27 19.82
N GLN A 12 20.01 6.23 19.64
CA GLN A 12 18.74 6.24 20.35
C GLN A 12 17.84 5.11 19.79
N GLN A 13 17.67 4.02 20.54
CA GLN A 13 16.87 2.87 20.08
C GLN A 13 15.36 3.18 19.97
N GLY A 14 14.88 4.15 20.75
CA GLY A 14 13.50 4.59 20.72
C GLY A 14 13.31 5.97 21.33
N SER A 15 12.44 6.77 20.72
CA SER A 15 11.85 7.97 21.32
C SER A 15 10.33 7.81 21.27
N PRO A 16 9.56 8.52 22.11
CA PRO A 16 8.09 8.50 22.04
C PRO A 16 7.57 8.76 20.62
N TRP A 17 8.20 9.69 19.89
CA TRP A 17 7.87 9.99 18.49
C TRP A 17 8.15 8.82 17.53
N ARG A 18 9.28 8.11 17.73
CA ARG A 18 9.61 6.93 16.93
C ARG A 18 8.62 5.79 17.19
N LEU A 19 8.25 5.57 18.45
CA LEU A 19 7.28 4.55 18.84
C LEU A 19 5.88 4.87 18.28
N ASP A 20 5.43 6.13 18.34
CA ASP A 20 4.19 6.58 17.70
C ASP A 20 4.21 6.32 16.19
N THR A 21 5.33 6.62 15.52
CA THR A 21 5.47 6.39 14.08
C THR A 21 5.37 4.90 13.73
N ILE A 22 6.03 4.03 14.50
CA ILE A 22 5.95 2.58 14.33
C ILE A 22 4.52 2.10 14.54
N PHE A 23 3.89 2.51 15.64
CA PHE A 23 2.53 2.11 15.98
C PHE A 23 1.55 2.50 14.87
N ARG A 24 1.54 3.78 14.46
CA ARG A 24 0.66 4.29 13.40
C ARG A 24 0.87 3.58 12.06
N THR A 25 2.13 3.33 11.71
CA THR A 25 2.49 2.61 10.48
C THR A 25 1.91 1.21 10.51
N ASN A 26 2.16 0.45 11.59
CA ASN A 26 1.66 -0.91 11.73
C ASN A 26 0.13 -0.95 11.70
N MET A 27 -0.55 -0.04 12.42
CA MET A 27 -2.01 0.04 12.42
C MET A 27 -2.58 0.35 11.03
N SER A 28 -1.95 1.25 10.28
CA SER A 28 -2.41 1.62 8.92
C SER A 28 -2.25 0.47 7.93
N VAL A 29 -1.13 -0.27 8.02
CA VAL A 29 -0.85 -1.46 7.21
C VAL A 29 -1.87 -2.56 7.52
N LEU A 30 -2.11 -2.86 8.81
CA LEU A 30 -3.06 -3.88 9.25
C LEU A 30 -4.50 -3.55 8.81
N TYR A 31 -4.93 -2.30 9.01
CA TYR A 31 -6.25 -1.85 8.56
C TYR A 31 -6.41 -2.02 7.05
N SER A 32 -5.40 -1.62 6.27
CA SER A 32 -5.44 -1.72 4.81
C SER A 32 -5.45 -3.18 4.35
N ALA A 33 -4.73 -4.08 5.03
CA ALA A 33 -4.76 -5.51 4.76
C ALA A 33 -6.14 -6.14 5.03
N GLY A 34 -6.79 -5.77 6.13
CA GLY A 34 -8.16 -6.22 6.42
C GLY A 34 -9.16 -5.72 5.37
N ARG A 35 -9.05 -4.43 4.99
CA ARG A 35 -9.89 -3.85 3.92
C ARG A 35 -9.68 -4.52 2.57
N TRP A 36 -8.44 -4.90 2.25
CA TRP A 36 -8.14 -5.67 1.04
C TRP A 36 -8.87 -7.02 1.06
N ALA A 37 -8.77 -7.79 2.16
CA ALA A 37 -9.44 -9.08 2.27
C ALA A 37 -10.97 -8.96 2.11
N GLU A 38 -11.60 -8.01 2.82
CA GLU A 38 -13.04 -7.74 2.72
C GLU A 38 -13.46 -7.38 1.29
N GLN A 39 -12.64 -6.59 0.57
CA GLN A 39 -12.94 -6.21 -0.81
C GLN A 39 -12.73 -7.36 -1.78
N MET A 40 -11.72 -8.20 -1.55
CA MET A 40 -11.45 -9.41 -2.34
C MET A 40 -12.59 -10.42 -2.24
N GLU A 41 -13.20 -10.58 -1.06
CA GLU A 41 -14.39 -11.44 -0.87
C GLU A 41 -15.63 -10.92 -1.61
N ASN A 42 -15.62 -9.66 -2.06
CA ASN A 42 -16.77 -8.96 -2.64
C ASN A 42 -16.52 -8.48 -4.07
N VAL A 43 -15.53 -9.05 -4.76
CA VAL A 43 -15.16 -8.62 -6.13
C VAL A 43 -16.25 -8.94 -7.15
N ASP A 44 -17.07 -9.95 -6.91
CA ASP A 44 -18.16 -10.34 -7.83
C ASP A 44 -19.24 -9.26 -7.90
N ASP A 45 -19.63 -8.68 -6.76
CA ASP A 45 -20.65 -7.62 -6.70
C ASP A 45 -20.04 -6.21 -6.87
N ARG A 46 -18.79 -6.02 -6.43
CA ARG A 46 -18.10 -4.72 -6.42
C ARG A 46 -16.71 -4.77 -7.09
N PRO A 47 -16.64 -5.08 -8.40
CA PRO A 47 -15.37 -5.31 -9.08
C PRO A 47 -14.57 -4.03 -9.37
N TYR A 48 -15.14 -2.84 -9.16
CA TYR A 48 -14.48 -1.57 -9.47
C TYR A 48 -14.00 -0.91 -8.18
N TRP A 49 -12.72 -0.61 -8.12
CA TRP A 49 -12.11 0.03 -6.96
C TRP A 49 -11.77 1.47 -7.29
N MET A 50 -12.13 2.37 -6.38
CA MET A 50 -11.83 3.80 -6.49
C MET A 50 -10.82 4.21 -5.43
N TYR A 51 -9.71 4.80 -5.88
CA TYR A 51 -8.71 5.36 -5.00
C TYR A 51 -9.23 6.66 -4.37
N THR A 52 -9.11 6.79 -3.06
CA THR A 52 -9.50 8.01 -2.34
C THR A 52 -8.39 8.50 -1.42
N GLY A 53 -7.97 9.74 -1.61
CA GLY A 53 -7.21 10.48 -0.61
C GLY A 53 -8.12 11.43 0.16
N ILE A 54 -7.91 11.58 1.47
CA ILE A 54 -8.59 12.63 2.24
C ILE A 54 -8.17 13.99 1.68
N ASN A 55 -9.13 14.77 1.19
CA ASN A 55 -8.87 16.07 0.56
C ASN A 55 -8.61 17.16 1.60
N ASP A 56 -7.51 17.02 2.34
CA ASP A 56 -7.00 18.01 3.28
C ASP A 56 -5.51 18.31 3.03
N SER A 57 -4.97 19.28 3.76
CA SER A 57 -3.57 19.73 3.61
C SER A 57 -2.54 18.71 4.11
N HIS A 58 -2.96 17.63 4.77
CA HIS A 58 -2.07 16.61 5.32
C HIS A 58 -1.88 15.43 4.37
N THR A 59 -2.77 15.23 3.39
CA THR A 59 -2.55 14.27 2.32
C THR A 59 -1.56 14.85 1.31
N ARG A 60 -0.57 14.05 0.92
CA ARG A 60 0.41 14.47 -0.08
C ARG A 60 -0.29 14.79 -1.40
N ARG A 61 0.02 15.94 -1.99
CA ARG A 61 -0.54 16.37 -3.28
C ARG A 61 -0.33 15.35 -4.40
N SER A 62 0.82 14.65 -4.39
CA SER A 62 1.08 13.55 -5.34
C SER A 62 0.06 12.42 -5.23
N HIS A 63 -0.38 12.07 -4.01
CA HIS A 63 -1.38 11.03 -3.82
C HIS A 63 -2.79 11.52 -4.14
N LEU A 64 -3.09 12.81 -3.92
CA LEU A 64 -4.37 13.40 -4.32
C LEU A 64 -4.57 13.40 -5.84
N ALA A 65 -3.50 13.36 -6.63
CA ALA A 65 -3.60 13.17 -8.08
C ALA A 65 -4.23 11.82 -8.48
N LEU A 66 -4.28 10.85 -7.56
CA LEU A 66 -4.96 9.57 -7.74
C LEU A 66 -6.41 9.58 -7.21
N HIS A 67 -6.85 10.65 -6.54
CA HIS A 67 -8.18 10.71 -5.96
C HIS A 67 -9.25 10.62 -7.06
N GLY A 68 -10.21 9.69 -6.90
CA GLY A 68 -11.26 9.43 -7.87
C GLY A 68 -10.86 8.53 -9.04
N LEU A 69 -9.62 8.06 -9.07
CA LEU A 69 -9.17 7.07 -10.06
C LEU A 69 -9.91 5.75 -9.84
N VAL A 70 -10.60 5.25 -10.86
CA VAL A 70 -11.35 3.98 -10.81
C VAL A 70 -10.73 2.97 -11.77
N LEU A 71 -10.36 1.80 -11.24
CA LEU A 71 -9.88 0.66 -12.02
C LEU A 71 -10.61 -0.61 -11.55
N ARG A 72 -10.55 -1.67 -12.35
CA ARG A 72 -11.02 -2.99 -11.90
C ARG A 72 -10.08 -3.54 -10.82
N TRP A 73 -10.58 -4.34 -9.89
CA TRP A 73 -9.85 -4.87 -8.72
C TRP A 73 -8.57 -5.65 -9.09
N ASP A 74 -8.54 -6.29 -10.25
CA ASP A 74 -7.44 -7.11 -10.77
C ASP A 74 -6.42 -6.32 -11.59
N ASP A 75 -6.62 -5.00 -11.75
CA ASP A 75 -5.67 -4.15 -12.46
C ASP A 75 -4.32 -4.10 -11.70
N PRO A 76 -3.17 -4.24 -12.39
CA PRO A 76 -1.86 -4.31 -11.74
C PRO A 76 -1.50 -3.05 -10.95
N PHE A 77 -2.19 -1.93 -11.17
CA PHE A 77 -2.09 -0.74 -10.32
C PHE A 77 -2.24 -1.09 -8.83
N TRP A 78 -3.23 -1.93 -8.49
CA TRP A 78 -3.53 -2.23 -7.08
C TRP A 78 -2.41 -3.00 -6.40
N GLN A 79 -1.61 -3.78 -7.14
CA GLN A 79 -0.49 -4.51 -6.56
C GLN A 79 0.61 -3.59 -6.03
N ALA A 80 0.69 -2.34 -6.52
CA ALA A 80 1.74 -1.39 -6.15
C ALA A 80 1.22 -0.12 -5.46
N PHE A 81 -0.03 0.29 -5.72
CA PHE A 81 -0.60 1.55 -5.25
C PHE A 81 -1.81 1.38 -4.31
N TYR A 82 -2.20 0.15 -3.95
CA TYR A 82 -3.19 -0.02 -2.89
C TYR A 82 -2.62 0.52 -1.58
N PRO A 83 -3.24 1.56 -0.97
CA PRO A 83 -2.67 2.26 0.18
C PRO A 83 -2.32 1.33 1.34
N PRO A 84 -1.30 1.71 2.14
CA PRO A 84 -0.57 2.97 2.13
C PRO A 84 0.59 3.04 1.12
N ASN A 85 0.69 4.19 0.43
CA ASN A 85 1.75 4.47 -0.56
C ASN A 85 2.98 5.20 0.01
N GLY A 86 3.05 5.35 1.33
CA GLY A 86 4.10 6.07 2.02
C GLY A 86 3.85 6.27 3.51
N TRP A 87 4.84 6.83 4.20
CA TRP A 87 4.75 7.09 5.63
C TRP A 87 3.61 8.07 5.93
N ARG A 88 2.78 7.72 6.93
CA ARG A 88 1.59 8.48 7.34
C ARG A 88 0.59 8.70 6.19
N CYS A 89 0.53 7.78 5.23
CA CYS A 89 -0.49 7.84 4.18
C CYS A 89 -1.89 7.77 4.78
N ARG A 90 -2.81 8.57 4.23
CA ARG A 90 -4.22 8.66 4.63
C ARG A 90 -5.17 8.37 3.48
N CYS A 91 -4.68 7.63 2.49
CA CYS A 91 -5.47 7.20 1.36
C CYS A 91 -6.12 5.84 1.67
N SER A 92 -7.24 5.55 1.02
CA SER A 92 -7.94 4.27 1.09
C SER A 92 -8.58 3.92 -0.26
N VAL A 93 -9.31 2.82 -0.30
CA VAL A 93 -10.00 2.32 -1.50
C VAL A 93 -11.47 2.06 -1.18
N ILE A 94 -12.33 2.45 -2.12
CA ILE A 94 -13.77 2.21 -2.08
C ILE A 94 -14.14 1.21 -3.17
N ALA A 95 -14.77 0.11 -2.80
CA ALA A 95 -15.30 -0.87 -3.75
C ALA A 95 -16.70 -0.45 -4.24
N LEU A 96 -16.87 -0.46 -5.56
CA LEU A 96 -18.02 0.07 -6.28
C LEU A 96 -18.64 -1.03 -7.15
N SER A 97 -19.97 -1.07 -7.16
CA SER A 97 -20.72 -1.89 -8.11
C SER A 97 -20.75 -1.23 -9.49
N ALA A 98 -21.11 -1.99 -10.53
CA ALA A 98 -21.37 -1.41 -11.85
C ALA A 98 -22.48 -0.34 -11.82
N ALA A 99 -23.46 -0.49 -10.93
CA ALA A 99 -24.53 0.50 -10.72
C ALA A 99 -23.98 1.79 -10.10
N ASP A 100 -23.09 1.70 -9.10
CA ASP A 100 -22.41 2.86 -8.50
C ASP A 100 -21.63 3.65 -9.56
N VAL A 101 -20.86 2.95 -10.40
CA VAL A 101 -20.08 3.55 -11.49
C VAL A 101 -20.98 4.31 -12.46
N ARG A 102 -22.09 3.70 -12.91
CA ARG A 102 -23.06 4.34 -13.81
C ARG A 102 -23.77 5.53 -13.16
N ALA A 103 -24.28 5.36 -11.95
CA ALA A 103 -25.05 6.39 -11.24
C ALA A 103 -24.21 7.65 -10.96
N ARG A 104 -22.91 7.47 -10.73
CA ARG A 104 -21.96 8.57 -10.45
C ARG A 104 -21.22 9.08 -11.68
N GLY A 105 -21.46 8.48 -12.86
CA GLY A 105 -20.77 8.85 -14.10
C GLY A 105 -19.25 8.66 -14.06
N LEU A 106 -18.77 7.67 -13.30
CA LEU A 106 -17.34 7.45 -13.10
C LEU A 106 -16.70 6.79 -14.33
N LYS A 107 -15.52 7.26 -14.72
CA LYS A 107 -14.73 6.66 -15.79
C LYS A 107 -13.83 5.57 -15.21
N VAL A 108 -14.06 4.32 -15.62
CA VAL A 108 -13.15 3.21 -15.34
C VAL A 108 -12.02 3.24 -16.36
N ILE A 109 -10.78 3.16 -15.89
CA ILE A 109 -9.59 3.06 -16.75
C ILE A 109 -8.86 1.74 -16.48
N SER A 110 -7.95 1.38 -17.38
CA SER A 110 -6.91 0.38 -17.12
C SER A 110 -5.57 1.08 -17.02
N SER A 111 -4.70 0.60 -16.13
CA SER A 111 -3.38 1.18 -15.94
C SER A 111 -2.48 0.99 -17.16
N GLY A 112 -2.57 -0.12 -17.88
CA GLY A 112 -1.83 -0.38 -19.11
C GLY A 112 -0.35 0.04 -19.03
N SER A 113 0.11 0.85 -19.99
CA SER A 113 1.48 1.38 -20.04
C SER A 113 1.73 2.59 -19.13
N ALA A 114 0.76 3.00 -18.30
CA ALA A 114 0.94 4.10 -17.36
C ALA A 114 1.73 3.69 -16.10
N MET A 115 1.86 2.38 -15.85
CA MET A 115 2.71 1.83 -14.80
C MET A 115 4.19 1.87 -15.19
N GLY A 116 5.05 2.09 -14.21
CA GLY A 116 6.50 2.08 -14.40
C GLY A 116 7.25 1.98 -13.08
N GLN A 117 8.56 2.16 -13.14
CA GLN A 117 9.44 2.19 -11.98
C GLN A 117 10.47 3.31 -12.11
N GLU A 118 10.93 3.80 -10.97
CA GLU A 118 11.98 4.82 -10.88
C GLU A 118 12.91 4.53 -9.70
N LEU A 119 14.20 4.82 -9.86
CA LEU A 119 15.17 4.72 -8.77
C LEU A 119 15.04 5.92 -7.83
N LYS A 120 14.80 5.66 -6.54
CA LYS A 120 14.86 6.66 -5.47
C LYS A 120 15.97 6.34 -4.47
N LEU A 121 16.61 7.41 -3.99
CA LEU A 121 17.60 7.34 -2.93
C LEU A 121 16.94 6.95 -1.61
N VAL A 122 17.49 5.93 -0.96
CA VAL A 122 17.05 5.43 0.35
C VAL A 122 17.73 6.21 1.47
N SER A 123 19.03 6.47 1.34
CA SER A 123 19.82 7.19 2.33
C SER A 123 20.94 7.96 1.66
N GLU A 124 21.02 9.26 1.94
CA GLU A 124 22.14 10.11 1.52
C GLU A 124 23.48 9.62 2.05
N LYS A 125 23.48 8.97 3.23
CA LYS A 125 24.70 8.49 3.87
C LYS A 125 25.30 7.28 3.16
N THR A 126 24.45 6.37 2.66
CA THR A 126 24.92 5.12 2.03
C THR A 126 24.91 5.18 0.50
N GLY A 127 24.19 6.14 -0.10
CA GLY A 127 23.98 6.19 -1.54
C GLY A 127 23.08 5.07 -2.08
N GLU A 128 22.44 4.28 -1.20
CA GLU A 128 21.59 3.16 -1.61
C GLU A 128 20.39 3.67 -2.41
N MET A 129 20.15 3.08 -3.58
CA MET A 129 19.00 3.36 -4.45
C MET A 129 18.05 2.16 -4.46
N ARG A 130 16.75 2.42 -4.53
CA ARG A 130 15.72 1.37 -4.71
C ARG A 130 14.68 1.79 -5.74
N ASN A 131 14.18 0.80 -6.48
CA ASN A 131 13.05 1.01 -7.37
C ASN A 131 11.78 1.29 -6.55
N VAL A 132 11.04 2.30 -6.98
CA VAL A 132 9.68 2.60 -6.53
C VAL A 132 8.73 2.54 -7.72
N ALA A 133 7.49 2.14 -7.45
CA ALA A 133 6.44 2.13 -8.46
C ALA A 133 6.06 3.56 -8.87
N THR A 134 5.79 3.74 -10.16
CA THR A 134 5.30 4.99 -10.73
C THR A 134 4.01 4.76 -11.51
N PHE A 135 3.11 5.74 -11.48
CA PHE A 135 1.89 5.74 -12.26
C PHE A 135 1.70 7.12 -12.92
N ASN A 136 1.48 7.14 -14.23
CA ASN A 136 1.20 8.37 -14.97
C ASN A 136 -0.32 8.58 -15.11
N THR A 137 -0.86 9.63 -14.49
CA THR A 137 -2.29 9.98 -14.60
C THR A 137 -2.66 10.64 -15.93
N GLY A 138 -1.69 10.82 -16.84
CA GLY A 138 -1.78 11.61 -18.07
C GLY A 138 -1.32 13.05 -17.88
N THR A 139 -1.44 13.60 -16.66
CA THR A 139 -1.00 14.96 -16.32
C THR A 139 0.16 14.96 -15.32
N THR A 140 0.22 13.97 -14.43
CA THR A 140 1.21 13.90 -13.36
C THR A 140 1.74 12.47 -13.22
N LYS A 141 3.05 12.34 -13.06
CA LYS A 141 3.67 11.09 -12.62
C LYS A 141 3.62 11.02 -11.09
N VAL A 142 2.88 10.06 -10.57
CA VAL A 142 2.80 9.76 -9.14
C VAL A 142 3.77 8.63 -8.82
N THR A 143 4.44 8.72 -7.69
CA THR A 143 5.41 7.71 -7.22
C THR A 143 5.05 7.29 -5.82
N THR A 144 5.22 6.02 -5.49
CA THR A 144 5.23 5.57 -4.09
C THR A 144 6.51 6.03 -3.37
N ASP A 145 6.48 5.99 -2.04
CA ASP A 145 7.69 6.12 -1.23
C ASP A 145 8.52 4.83 -1.27
N VAL A 146 9.81 4.94 -0.97
CA VAL A 146 10.71 3.79 -0.85
C VAL A 146 10.16 2.80 0.18
N GLY A 147 10.04 1.53 -0.21
CA GLY A 147 9.50 0.47 0.64
C GLY A 147 7.98 0.36 0.65
N TRP A 148 7.24 1.16 -0.13
CA TRP A 148 5.78 1.17 -0.18
C TRP A 148 5.21 0.80 -1.55
N SER A 149 6.01 0.14 -2.40
CA SER A 149 5.60 -0.33 -3.74
C SER A 149 4.95 -1.71 -3.68
N TYR A 150 3.98 -1.89 -2.79
CA TYR A 150 3.27 -3.16 -2.61
C TYR A 150 1.91 -2.95 -1.95
N ALA A 151 0.96 -3.83 -2.21
CA ALA A 151 -0.31 -3.90 -1.49
C ALA A 151 -0.18 -4.73 -0.19
N PRO A 152 -0.46 -4.17 1.01
CA PRO A 152 -0.32 -4.90 2.26
C PRO A 152 -1.12 -6.20 2.35
N GLY A 153 -2.39 -6.17 1.91
CA GLY A 153 -3.26 -7.34 1.95
C GLY A 153 -2.81 -8.42 0.98
N ALA A 154 -2.47 -8.04 -0.25
CA ALA A 154 -1.97 -8.99 -1.25
C ALA A 154 -0.63 -9.62 -0.86
N ALA A 155 0.24 -8.86 -0.19
CA ALA A 155 1.55 -9.32 0.26
C ALA A 155 1.51 -10.07 1.60
N TYR A 156 0.38 -10.05 2.32
CA TYR A 156 0.27 -10.73 3.59
C TYR A 156 0.48 -12.24 3.42
N ARG A 157 1.39 -12.80 4.22
CA ARG A 157 1.64 -14.24 4.30
C ARG A 157 1.59 -14.65 5.77
N PRO A 158 0.66 -15.52 6.17
CA PRO A 158 0.57 -15.95 7.56
C PRO A 158 1.76 -16.85 7.90
N ASP A 159 2.37 -16.60 9.06
CA ASP A 159 3.41 -17.45 9.62
C ASP A 159 2.77 -18.66 10.29
N LEU A 160 2.61 -19.75 9.52
CA LEU A 160 1.95 -20.97 9.98
C LEU A 160 2.69 -21.65 11.13
N ALA A 161 3.98 -21.36 11.35
CA ALA A 161 4.76 -21.93 12.44
C ALA A 161 4.34 -21.37 13.82
N ARG A 162 3.61 -20.24 13.85
CA ARG A 162 3.07 -19.67 15.09
C ARG A 162 1.84 -20.40 15.63
N TYR A 163 1.15 -21.16 14.79
CA TYR A 163 -0.01 -21.94 15.20
C TYR A 163 0.49 -23.27 15.78
N GLN A 164 0.12 -23.53 17.03
CA GLN A 164 0.51 -24.74 17.77
C GLN A 164 -0.72 -25.50 18.24
N GLY A 165 -0.53 -26.78 18.57
CA GLY A 165 -1.60 -27.64 19.07
C GLY A 165 -2.71 -27.87 18.05
N THR A 166 -3.95 -27.93 18.52
CA THR A 166 -5.13 -28.27 17.71
C THR A 166 -5.46 -27.26 16.62
N LEU A 167 -4.97 -26.02 16.73
CA LEU A 167 -5.18 -24.96 15.73
C LEU A 167 -4.21 -25.04 14.55
N GLN A 168 -3.09 -25.76 14.69
CA GLN A 168 -2.09 -25.88 13.62
C GLN A 168 -2.65 -26.51 12.33
N PRO A 169 -3.32 -27.68 12.35
CA PRO A 169 -3.88 -28.26 11.13
C PRO A 169 -4.98 -27.38 10.52
N LEU A 170 -5.82 -26.74 11.34
CA LEU A 170 -6.85 -25.82 10.85
C LEU A 170 -6.25 -24.58 10.17
N ALA A 171 -5.24 -23.96 10.78
CA ALA A 171 -4.55 -22.82 10.17
C ALA A 171 -3.87 -23.20 8.84
N GLN A 172 -3.28 -24.40 8.76
CA GLN A 172 -2.70 -24.89 7.50
C GLN A 172 -3.76 -25.13 6.42
N GLN A 173 -4.97 -25.53 6.78
CA GLN A 173 -6.06 -25.73 5.83
C GLN A 173 -6.63 -24.39 5.33
N GLU A 174 -6.91 -23.46 6.23
CA GLU A 174 -7.62 -22.22 5.91
C GLU A 174 -6.71 -21.13 5.32
N LEU A 175 -5.40 -21.16 5.63
CA LEU A 175 -4.48 -20.05 5.33
C LEU A 175 -3.35 -20.42 4.34
N ARG A 176 -3.27 -21.69 3.89
CA ARG A 176 -2.45 -22.07 2.73
C ARG A 176 -3.25 -21.72 1.47
N GLY A 177 -3.18 -20.45 1.06
CA GLY A 177 -3.56 -20.06 -0.29
C GLY A 177 -2.79 -20.84 -1.35
#